data_AF-A0A653M1R7-F1
#
_entry.id   AF-A0A653M1R7-F1
#
_cell.length_a   1.000
_cell.length_b   1.000
_cell.length_c   1.000
_cell.angle_alpha   90.00
_cell.angle_beta   90.00
_cell.angle_gamma   90.00
#
_symmetry.space_group_name_H-M   'P 1'
#
loop_
_entity.id
_entity.type
_entity.pdbx_description
1 polymer ?
#
loop_
_entity_poly.entity_id
_entity_poly.type
_entity_poly.pdbx_seq_one_letter_code
_entity_poly.pdbx_strand_id
1 'polypeptide(L)'
;MTPSSSRLFRTSALALAISLGTSSCATVDNTLGNSSGGAACAMGAVAGAILVGGLAVAAGKDLSKGAAIGAAAGCGLTYLYQQRVKRLQAIAKEEGLAMQVTELTATAPAGTGQAAGKVETVGIEAQIQDSSMFNVSSASITPDGQRQLRKIAMALAEGQKDAKAISKKILVVGHTDATGSAAFNQNLSEQRARAVGQILADVGIPASSIYYQGAGASRPVADNSTEDGRAKNRRVEMSEVDSQQLLVERVRVERSNPKYLSHGTASKPKGSAKSTKASKPATQQPSAKLPNDSGVDEPKVFDTPSSQVATVPLDGKGGIDFGGNPVVSTASVLAQGIAPKTSSFSFITPAYASAPLSSCVDDMPRVEGQVKNLETGQALSEAATIDYMPGLNGRIWAKPVNGHVAMVGPVSILKEEAKVAQAPFMQFITNYQTGAKKQTAQFSGSANTYEGEDKVLYRVFANDPGKSPVSCMDIVFDKRSGQAVAGEIYYPKKGDAYVAQFQPVRR
;
A
#
# COMPACT_ATOMS: atom_id res chain seq x y z
N MET A 1 65.77 -27.57 -41.13
CA MET A 1 65.79 -26.89 -39.81
C MET A 1 64.69 -25.85 -39.79
N THR A 2 64.10 -25.66 -38.63
CA THR A 2 62.89 -24.93 -38.24
C THR A 2 62.87 -23.42 -38.59
N PRO A 3 61.69 -22.76 -38.49
CA PRO A 3 61.23 -21.65 -39.33
C PRO A 3 61.24 -20.30 -38.59
N SER A 4 60.71 -19.22 -39.21
CA SER A 4 59.57 -18.46 -38.65
C SER A 4 59.42 -17.07 -39.28
N SER A 5 58.16 -16.75 -39.54
CA SER A 5 57.59 -15.54 -40.09
C SER A 5 57.06 -14.59 -39.01
N SER A 6 56.91 -13.32 -39.42
CA SER A 6 55.94 -12.30 -38.98
C SER A 6 56.25 -11.42 -37.76
N ARG A 7 56.23 -10.09 -38.00
CA ARG A 7 55.51 -9.09 -37.18
C ARG A 7 55.11 -7.90 -38.07
N LEU A 8 53.82 -7.68 -38.24
CA LEU A 8 53.23 -6.38 -38.53
C LEU A 8 51.79 -6.42 -38.00
N PHE A 9 51.53 -5.69 -36.93
CA PHE A 9 50.20 -5.54 -36.36
C PHE A 9 50.07 -4.15 -35.74
N ARG A 10 48.86 -3.60 -35.91
CA ARG A 10 48.20 -2.49 -35.18
C ARG A 10 48.18 -1.15 -35.88
N THR A 11 47.01 -0.84 -36.46
CA THR A 11 46.30 0.45 -36.39
C THR A 11 45.03 0.40 -37.24
N SER A 12 43.96 -0.28 -36.82
CA SER A 12 42.63 -0.20 -37.49
C SER A 12 41.43 -0.71 -36.65
N ALA A 13 41.45 -0.65 -35.31
CA ALA A 13 40.35 -1.18 -34.48
C ALA A 13 39.74 -0.15 -33.50
N LEU A 14 39.96 1.15 -33.69
CA LEU A 14 39.50 2.20 -32.76
C LEU A 14 38.44 3.16 -33.35
N ALA A 15 37.97 2.94 -34.59
CA ALA A 15 37.05 3.87 -35.26
C ALA A 15 35.59 3.37 -35.43
N LEU A 16 35.24 2.17 -34.95
CA LEU A 16 33.89 1.60 -35.09
C LEU A 16 33.09 1.48 -33.78
N ALA A 17 33.56 2.12 -32.70
CA ALA A 17 32.93 2.03 -31.37
C ALA A 17 32.28 3.34 -30.88
N ILE A 18 32.25 4.41 -31.70
CA ILE A 18 31.76 5.74 -31.28
C ILE A 18 30.43 6.15 -31.96
N SER A 19 29.90 5.38 -32.92
CA SER A 19 28.69 5.75 -33.67
C SER A 19 27.38 5.06 -33.24
N LEU A 20 27.36 4.36 -32.10
CA LEU A 20 26.13 3.74 -31.54
C LEU A 20 25.62 4.44 -30.26
N GLY A 21 26.16 5.61 -29.92
CA GLY A 21 25.97 6.24 -28.61
C GLY A 21 24.89 7.32 -28.48
N THR A 22 24.12 7.69 -29.51
CA THR A 22 23.31 8.93 -29.43
C THR A 22 21.88 8.87 -29.99
N SER A 23 21.16 7.74 -29.89
CA SER A 23 19.73 7.72 -30.29
C SER A 23 18.84 6.80 -29.46
N SER A 24 18.92 6.87 -28.13
CA SER A 24 18.03 6.10 -27.24
C SER A 24 17.40 6.98 -26.16
N CYS A 25 16.44 7.82 -26.55
CA CYS A 25 15.49 8.44 -25.61
C CYS A 25 14.06 8.62 -26.18
N ALA A 26 13.71 8.05 -27.34
CA ALA A 26 12.42 8.36 -28.00
C ALA A 26 11.53 7.16 -28.38
N THR A 27 11.82 5.94 -27.94
CA THR A 27 11.03 4.75 -28.34
C THR A 27 10.45 3.94 -27.18
N VAL A 28 10.42 4.46 -25.95
CA VAL A 28 9.94 3.70 -24.78
C VAL A 28 8.44 3.88 -24.50
N ASP A 29 7.81 4.97 -24.97
CA ASP A 29 6.40 5.25 -24.62
C ASP A 29 5.36 4.52 -25.49
N ASN A 30 5.71 4.04 -26.68
CA ASN A 30 4.72 3.45 -27.61
C ASN A 30 4.57 1.91 -27.53
N THR A 31 5.29 1.22 -26.66
CA THR A 31 5.26 -0.26 -26.55
C THR A 31 4.62 -0.80 -25.27
N LEU A 32 4.03 0.06 -24.43
CA LEU A 32 3.28 -0.36 -23.22
C LEU A 32 1.77 -0.54 -23.47
N GLY A 33 1.28 -0.21 -24.66
CA GLY A 33 -0.08 -0.53 -25.08
C GLY A 33 -0.07 -1.75 -26.00
N ASN A 34 -0.47 -2.90 -25.48
CA ASN A 34 -0.88 -4.08 -26.25
C ASN A 34 0.26 -4.93 -26.86
N SER A 35 0.85 -5.86 -26.10
CA SER A 35 1.49 -7.03 -26.73
C SER A 35 1.55 -8.25 -25.82
N SER A 36 1.19 -9.39 -26.41
CA SER A 36 1.37 -10.75 -25.91
C SER A 36 2.83 -11.05 -25.58
N GLY A 37 3.05 -11.98 -24.64
CA GLY A 37 4.29 -12.25 -23.88
C GLY A 37 5.59 -12.54 -24.64
N GLY A 38 5.70 -12.29 -25.94
CA GLY A 38 6.95 -12.38 -26.71
C GLY A 38 7.93 -11.22 -26.47
N ALA A 39 7.44 -10.00 -26.22
CA ALA A 39 8.28 -8.82 -26.09
C ALA A 39 9.05 -8.75 -24.75
N ALA A 40 8.50 -9.31 -23.67
CA ALA A 40 9.20 -9.44 -22.39
C ALA A 40 10.39 -10.42 -22.44
N CYS A 41 10.32 -11.42 -23.33
CA CYS A 41 11.37 -12.44 -23.50
C CYS A 41 12.64 -11.87 -24.15
N ALA A 42 12.52 -10.87 -25.02
CA ALA A 42 13.67 -10.25 -25.69
C ALA A 42 14.52 -9.39 -24.74
N MET A 43 13.91 -8.76 -23.73
CA MET A 43 14.63 -7.98 -22.71
C MET A 43 15.25 -8.87 -21.60
N GLY A 44 14.67 -10.05 -21.34
CA GLY A 44 15.22 -11.07 -20.43
C GLY A 44 16.48 -11.76 -20.98
N ALA A 45 16.59 -11.90 -22.31
CA ALA A 45 17.71 -12.58 -22.95
C ALA A 45 19.08 -11.87 -22.78
N VAL A 46 19.09 -10.56 -22.58
CA VAL A 46 20.35 -9.82 -22.32
C VAL A 46 20.74 -9.88 -20.84
N ALA A 47 19.82 -10.26 -19.94
CA ALA A 47 19.99 -10.16 -18.49
C ALA A 47 20.88 -11.23 -17.87
N GLY A 48 20.58 -12.51 -18.09
CA GLY A 48 21.22 -13.50 -17.24
C GLY A 48 22.64 -13.86 -17.67
N ALA A 49 23.20 -13.23 -18.73
CA ALA A 49 24.59 -13.44 -19.19
C ALA A 49 25.61 -13.09 -18.12
N ILE A 50 25.18 -12.31 -17.14
CA ILE A 50 26.07 -11.77 -16.12
C ILE A 50 25.94 -12.53 -14.79
N LEU A 51 24.84 -13.27 -14.53
CA LEU A 51 24.68 -14.04 -13.29
C LEU A 51 25.26 -15.48 -13.33
N VAL A 52 25.65 -15.98 -14.51
CA VAL A 52 26.38 -17.26 -14.65
C VAL A 52 27.84 -17.07 -15.13
N GLY A 53 28.24 -15.82 -15.42
CA GLY A 53 29.66 -15.50 -15.67
C GLY A 53 30.57 -15.88 -14.50
N GLY A 54 30.06 -15.86 -13.26
CA GLY A 54 30.80 -16.32 -12.07
C GLY A 54 30.87 -17.85 -11.91
N LEU A 55 29.92 -18.61 -12.46
CA LEU A 55 29.92 -20.08 -12.32
C LEU A 55 30.75 -20.78 -13.40
N ALA A 56 30.90 -20.16 -14.58
CA ALA A 56 31.85 -20.64 -15.60
C ALA A 56 33.31 -20.38 -15.21
N VAL A 57 33.58 -19.30 -14.48
CA VAL A 57 34.93 -18.96 -13.97
C VAL A 57 35.38 -19.93 -12.87
N ALA A 58 34.46 -20.52 -12.08
CA ALA A 58 34.78 -21.55 -11.11
C ALA A 58 35.10 -22.94 -11.73
N ALA A 59 34.84 -23.13 -13.03
CA ALA A 59 35.00 -24.42 -13.72
C ALA A 59 36.15 -24.47 -14.76
N GLY A 60 36.97 -23.42 -14.86
CA GLY A 60 38.21 -23.42 -15.63
C GLY A 60 38.05 -23.60 -17.15
N LYS A 61 36.92 -23.20 -17.74
CA LYS A 61 36.69 -23.31 -19.20
C LYS A 61 36.63 -21.94 -19.90
N ASP A 62 37.20 -21.95 -21.10
CA ASP A 62 37.53 -20.83 -21.99
C ASP A 62 36.39 -19.81 -22.20
N LEU A 63 36.72 -18.52 -22.01
CA LEU A 63 35.80 -17.37 -21.95
C LEU A 63 35.21 -16.98 -23.33
N SER A 64 35.68 -17.62 -24.40
CA SER A 64 35.26 -17.37 -25.78
C SER A 64 33.88 -17.93 -26.16
N LYS A 65 33.20 -18.67 -25.26
CA LYS A 65 31.84 -19.22 -25.46
C LYS A 65 30.80 -18.73 -24.42
N GLY A 66 31.08 -17.65 -23.69
CA GLY A 66 30.36 -17.25 -22.47
C GLY A 66 29.10 -16.37 -22.61
N ALA A 67 28.75 -15.86 -23.80
CA ALA A 67 27.64 -14.91 -23.94
C ALA A 67 26.23 -15.55 -23.98
N ALA A 68 26.13 -16.86 -24.22
CA ALA A 68 24.86 -17.59 -24.34
C ALA A 68 24.36 -18.21 -23.01
N ILE A 69 25.18 -18.16 -21.94
CA ILE A 69 24.93 -18.61 -20.53
C ILE A 69 23.61 -18.12 -19.91
N GLY A 70 23.09 -17.12 -20.57
CA GLY A 70 22.92 -15.90 -19.89
C GLY A 70 21.47 -15.55 -19.79
N ALA A 71 21.00 -15.08 -20.94
CA ALA A 71 19.61 -15.15 -21.35
C ALA A 71 18.79 -16.23 -20.66
N ALA A 72 19.30 -17.46 -20.61
CA ALA A 72 18.58 -18.63 -20.15
C ALA A 72 18.20 -18.59 -18.66
N ALA A 73 19.02 -18.01 -17.78
CA ALA A 73 18.74 -18.02 -16.33
C ALA A 73 17.64 -17.01 -15.94
N GLY A 74 17.67 -15.80 -16.50
CA GLY A 74 16.65 -14.78 -16.25
C GLY A 74 15.30 -15.17 -16.85
N CYS A 75 15.29 -15.68 -18.09
CA CYS A 75 14.08 -16.24 -18.70
C CYS A 75 13.57 -17.48 -17.93
N GLY A 76 14.47 -18.31 -17.40
CA GLY A 76 14.12 -19.51 -16.64
C GLY A 76 13.37 -19.20 -15.35
N LEU A 77 13.86 -18.26 -14.53
CA LEU A 77 13.19 -17.88 -13.28
C LEU A 77 11.83 -17.22 -13.53
N THR A 78 11.75 -16.27 -14.47
CA THR A 78 10.46 -15.67 -14.86
C THR A 78 9.49 -16.71 -15.42
N TYR A 79 9.96 -17.67 -16.22
CA TYR A 79 9.14 -18.77 -16.73
C TYR A 79 8.59 -19.66 -15.61
N LEU A 80 9.40 -19.98 -14.60
CA LEU A 80 8.97 -20.73 -13.43
C LEU A 80 7.87 -19.99 -12.65
N TYR A 81 8.03 -18.67 -12.45
CA TYR A 81 6.98 -17.86 -11.83
C TYR A 81 5.70 -17.86 -12.65
N GLN A 82 5.77 -17.69 -13.97
CA GLN A 82 4.59 -17.72 -14.83
C GLN A 82 3.85 -19.06 -14.78
N GLN A 83 4.57 -20.19 -14.71
CA GLN A 83 3.94 -21.50 -14.53
C GLN A 83 3.20 -21.59 -13.20
N ARG A 84 3.83 -21.12 -12.11
CA ARG A 84 3.19 -21.10 -10.77
C ARG A 84 1.99 -20.16 -10.72
N VAL A 85 2.07 -18.98 -11.32
CA VAL A 85 0.94 -18.05 -11.42
C VAL A 85 -0.22 -18.71 -12.17
N LYS A 86 0.04 -19.37 -13.30
CA LYS A 86 -0.97 -20.14 -14.03
C LYS A 86 -1.56 -21.26 -13.17
N ARG A 87 -0.74 -21.97 -12.39
CA ARG A 87 -1.20 -23.04 -11.50
C ARG A 87 -2.10 -22.52 -10.38
N LEU A 88 -1.73 -21.41 -9.74
CA LEU A 88 -2.54 -20.74 -8.72
C LEU A 88 -3.86 -20.23 -9.29
N GLN A 89 -3.84 -19.64 -10.48
CA GLN A 89 -5.07 -19.22 -11.19
C GLN A 89 -5.96 -20.41 -11.57
N ALA A 90 -5.38 -21.55 -11.94
CA ALA A 90 -6.13 -22.77 -12.20
C ALA A 90 -6.81 -23.28 -10.92
N ILE A 91 -6.08 -23.34 -9.79
CA ILE A 91 -6.63 -23.71 -8.48
C ILE A 91 -7.76 -22.75 -8.09
N ALA A 92 -7.59 -21.45 -8.32
CA ALA A 92 -8.63 -20.47 -8.03
C ALA A 92 -9.93 -20.73 -8.82
N LYS A 93 -9.81 -21.10 -10.10
CA LYS A 93 -10.97 -21.47 -10.93
C LYS A 93 -11.59 -22.80 -10.50
N GLU A 94 -10.77 -23.81 -10.21
CA GLU A 94 -11.21 -25.14 -9.77
C GLU A 94 -12.00 -25.07 -8.44
N GLU A 95 -11.54 -24.24 -7.51
CA GLU A 95 -12.10 -24.13 -6.16
C GLU A 95 -13.11 -22.97 -6.00
N GLY A 96 -13.39 -22.22 -7.08
CA GLY A 96 -14.28 -21.06 -7.03
C GLY A 96 -13.78 -19.92 -6.13
N LEU A 97 -12.47 -19.75 -6.00
CA LEU A 97 -11.84 -18.77 -5.11
C LEU A 97 -11.74 -17.40 -5.78
N ALA A 98 -12.11 -16.37 -5.03
CA ALA A 98 -11.73 -15.00 -5.34
C ALA A 98 -10.26 -14.77 -4.98
N MET A 99 -9.36 -15.09 -5.92
CA MET A 99 -7.92 -14.96 -5.78
C MET A 99 -7.32 -14.06 -6.87
N GLN A 100 -6.44 -13.16 -6.47
CA GLN A 100 -5.61 -12.36 -7.37
C GLN A 100 -4.16 -12.80 -7.19
N VAL A 101 -3.46 -13.06 -8.30
CA VAL A 101 -2.07 -13.49 -8.27
C VAL A 101 -1.25 -12.52 -9.10
N THR A 102 -0.19 -11.98 -8.51
CA THR A 102 0.69 -10.99 -9.12
C THR A 102 2.15 -11.40 -9.00
N GLU A 103 2.96 -11.04 -9.99
CA GLU A 103 4.41 -11.17 -9.91
C GLU A 103 4.98 -10.01 -9.09
N LEU A 104 5.97 -10.30 -8.26
CA LEU A 104 6.69 -9.29 -7.49
C LEU A 104 7.97 -8.93 -8.22
N THR A 105 8.20 -7.65 -8.42
CA THR A 105 9.41 -7.16 -9.12
C THR A 105 10.30 -6.31 -8.23
N ALA A 106 11.59 -6.26 -8.52
CA ALA A 106 12.55 -5.39 -7.86
C ALA A 106 13.54 -4.82 -8.87
N THR A 107 14.04 -3.61 -8.64
CA THR A 107 15.11 -3.02 -9.47
C THR A 107 16.45 -3.28 -8.78
N ALA A 108 17.44 -3.82 -9.51
CA ALA A 108 18.74 -4.07 -8.91
C ALA A 108 19.41 -2.74 -8.48
N PRO A 109 20.01 -2.64 -7.28
CA PRO A 109 20.69 -1.43 -6.84
C PRO A 109 21.90 -1.10 -7.73
N ALA A 110 22.08 0.19 -8.02
CA ALA A 110 23.23 0.70 -8.76
C ALA A 110 24.51 0.48 -7.93
N GLY A 111 25.39 -0.43 -8.35
CA GLY A 111 26.65 -0.69 -7.66
C GLY A 111 27.28 -2.05 -7.91
N THR A 112 26.53 -3.02 -8.45
CA THR A 112 27.02 -4.38 -8.73
C THR A 112 27.54 -4.55 -10.15
N GLY A 113 28.25 -3.58 -10.73
CA GLY A 113 28.82 -3.69 -12.10
C GLY A 113 27.81 -4.00 -13.22
N GLN A 114 26.51 -3.99 -12.91
CA GLN A 114 25.37 -4.16 -13.79
C GLN A 114 24.75 -2.79 -14.06
N ALA A 115 24.19 -2.61 -15.26
CA ALA A 115 23.51 -1.39 -15.63
C ALA A 115 22.40 -1.06 -14.62
N ALA A 116 22.52 0.09 -13.96
CA ALA A 116 21.50 0.62 -13.05
C ALA A 116 20.13 0.70 -13.76
N GLY A 117 19.05 0.29 -13.09
CA GLY A 117 17.68 0.46 -13.57
C GLY A 117 16.98 -0.77 -14.17
N LYS A 118 17.52 -1.98 -14.01
CA LYS A 118 16.88 -3.21 -14.51
C LYS A 118 15.87 -3.80 -13.50
N VAL A 119 14.63 -3.99 -13.95
CA VAL A 119 13.53 -4.63 -13.19
C VAL A 119 13.57 -6.15 -13.39
N GLU A 120 13.57 -6.91 -12.29
CA GLU A 120 13.60 -8.38 -12.26
C GLU A 120 12.43 -8.93 -11.43
N THR A 121 11.83 -10.04 -11.87
CA THR A 121 10.82 -10.77 -11.07
C THR A 121 11.52 -11.54 -9.95
N VAL A 122 11.18 -11.21 -8.71
CA VAL A 122 11.84 -11.71 -7.49
C VAL A 122 10.89 -12.51 -6.58
N GLY A 123 9.67 -12.77 -7.04
CA GLY A 123 8.64 -13.39 -6.23
C GLY A 123 7.25 -13.40 -6.86
N ILE A 124 6.30 -13.92 -6.10
CA ILE A 124 4.87 -13.93 -6.42
C ILE A 124 4.06 -13.60 -5.17
N GLU A 125 2.90 -12.99 -5.37
CA GLU A 125 1.92 -12.74 -4.34
C GLU A 125 0.56 -13.28 -4.77
N ALA A 126 -0.07 -14.05 -3.88
CA ALA A 126 -1.45 -14.46 -4.00
C ALA A 126 -2.28 -13.77 -2.91
N GLN A 127 -3.25 -12.95 -3.30
CA GLN A 127 -4.26 -12.37 -2.41
C GLN A 127 -5.55 -13.16 -2.54
N ILE A 128 -6.06 -13.67 -1.43
CA ILE A 128 -7.18 -14.60 -1.42
C ILE A 128 -8.23 -14.13 -0.42
N GLN A 129 -9.47 -13.95 -0.87
CA GLN A 129 -10.57 -13.64 0.05
C GLN A 129 -10.83 -14.83 0.99
N ASP A 130 -11.04 -14.54 2.27
CA ASP A 130 -11.03 -15.55 3.33
C ASP A 130 -12.42 -16.17 3.63
N SER A 131 -13.45 -15.76 2.89
CA SER A 131 -14.87 -15.96 3.21
C SER A 131 -15.31 -17.43 3.30
N SER A 132 -14.63 -18.34 2.60
CA SER A 132 -14.86 -19.79 2.70
C SER A 132 -13.86 -20.52 3.61
N MET A 133 -12.77 -19.84 4.01
CA MET A 133 -11.61 -20.49 4.62
C MET A 133 -11.69 -20.59 6.14
N PHE A 134 -12.34 -19.63 6.79
CA PHE A 134 -12.42 -19.55 8.24
C PHE A 134 -13.87 -19.43 8.71
N ASN A 135 -14.13 -19.93 9.92
CA ASN A 135 -15.38 -19.64 10.61
C ASN A 135 -15.48 -18.14 10.95
N VAL A 136 -16.72 -17.63 11.05
CA VAL A 136 -16.99 -16.22 11.38
C VAL A 136 -16.26 -15.82 12.67
N SER A 137 -15.53 -14.70 12.61
CA SER A 137 -14.75 -14.17 13.74
C SER A 137 -13.78 -15.17 14.39
N SER A 138 -13.34 -16.18 13.65
CA SER A 138 -12.46 -17.24 14.13
C SER A 138 -11.23 -17.42 13.27
N ALA A 139 -10.17 -17.98 13.85
CA ALA A 139 -9.00 -18.50 13.15
C ALA A 139 -9.11 -20.00 12.85
N SER A 140 -10.22 -20.65 13.23
CA SER A 140 -10.48 -22.05 12.90
C SER A 140 -10.79 -22.19 11.41
N ILE A 141 -9.99 -23.00 10.73
CA ILE A 141 -10.07 -23.24 9.29
C ILE A 141 -11.16 -24.28 9.02
N THR A 142 -12.03 -23.99 8.05
CA THR A 142 -13.10 -24.89 7.62
C THR A 142 -12.54 -26.11 6.88
N PRO A 143 -13.28 -27.23 6.75
CA PRO A 143 -12.84 -28.35 5.92
C PRO A 143 -12.56 -27.96 4.46
N ASP A 144 -13.34 -27.04 3.91
CA ASP A 144 -13.13 -26.51 2.55
C ASP A 144 -11.87 -25.63 2.50
N GLY A 145 -11.69 -24.75 3.48
CA GLY A 145 -10.48 -23.95 3.65
C GLY A 145 -9.23 -24.80 3.76
N GLN A 146 -9.27 -25.91 4.49
CA GLN A 146 -8.16 -26.87 4.57
C GLN A 146 -7.79 -27.43 3.20
N ARG A 147 -8.77 -27.85 2.39
CA ARG A 147 -8.51 -28.36 1.03
C ARG A 147 -7.96 -27.27 0.12
N GLN A 148 -8.58 -26.10 0.12
CA GLN A 148 -8.22 -24.95 -0.70
C GLN A 148 -6.79 -24.47 -0.39
N LEU A 149 -6.49 -24.24 0.88
CA LEU A 149 -5.18 -23.78 1.35
C LEU A 149 -4.09 -24.83 1.09
N ARG A 150 -4.38 -26.13 1.25
CA ARG A 150 -3.41 -27.19 0.90
C ARG A 150 -3.06 -27.19 -0.59
N LYS A 151 -4.04 -27.04 -1.49
CA LYS A 151 -3.77 -26.94 -2.94
C LYS A 151 -2.87 -25.75 -3.26
N ILE A 152 -3.16 -24.58 -2.69
CA ILE A 152 -2.36 -23.35 -2.86
C ILE A 152 -0.95 -23.57 -2.30
N ALA A 153 -0.85 -24.11 -1.09
CA ALA A 153 0.42 -24.40 -0.42
C ALA A 153 1.29 -25.37 -1.24
N MET A 154 0.70 -26.41 -1.83
CA MET A 154 1.40 -27.34 -2.73
C MET A 154 1.92 -26.63 -3.99
N ALA A 155 1.14 -25.71 -4.57
CA ALA A 155 1.59 -24.93 -5.73
C ALA A 155 2.73 -23.95 -5.38
N LEU A 156 2.74 -23.39 -4.16
CA LEU A 156 3.85 -22.57 -3.66
C LEU A 156 5.10 -23.41 -3.33
N ALA A 157 4.92 -24.65 -2.86
CA ALA A 157 5.99 -25.59 -2.57
C ALA A 157 6.63 -26.19 -3.84
N GLU A 158 5.94 -26.14 -4.98
CA GLU A 158 6.40 -26.73 -6.24
C GLU A 158 7.71 -26.07 -6.71
N GLY A 159 8.80 -26.82 -6.81
CA GLY A 159 10.14 -26.29 -7.12
C GLY A 159 10.92 -25.78 -5.90
N GLN A 160 10.41 -25.93 -4.68
CA GLN A 160 11.18 -25.65 -3.45
C GLN A 160 12.15 -26.78 -3.04
N LYS A 161 12.15 -27.90 -3.76
CA LYS A 161 13.06 -29.04 -3.52
C LYS A 161 14.44 -28.89 -4.17
N ASP A 162 14.61 -27.87 -5.01
CA ASP A 162 15.89 -27.59 -5.66
C ASP A 162 16.85 -26.84 -4.72
N ALA A 163 18.14 -27.14 -4.77
CA ALA A 163 19.14 -26.57 -3.86
C ALA A 163 19.22 -25.03 -3.87
N LYS A 164 18.72 -24.36 -4.92
CA LYS A 164 18.58 -22.89 -5.00
C LYS A 164 17.33 -22.33 -4.29
N ALA A 165 16.33 -23.15 -4.00
CA ALA A 165 15.10 -22.73 -3.34
C ALA A 165 15.18 -22.68 -1.81
N ILE A 166 16.28 -23.17 -1.23
CA ILE A 166 16.57 -23.16 0.22
C ILE A 166 16.58 -21.71 0.78
N SER A 167 16.72 -20.69 -0.07
CA SER A 167 16.74 -19.27 0.33
C SER A 167 15.40 -18.53 0.20
N LYS A 168 14.38 -19.11 -0.44
CA LYS A 168 13.07 -18.46 -0.64
C LYS A 168 12.33 -18.31 0.69
N LYS A 169 11.71 -17.15 0.90
CA LYS A 169 10.90 -16.83 2.09
C LYS A 169 9.45 -16.62 1.68
N ILE A 170 8.52 -17.12 2.49
CA ILE A 170 7.08 -16.91 2.31
C ILE A 170 6.57 -16.09 3.47
N LEU A 171 5.90 -14.98 3.16
CA LEU A 171 5.15 -14.19 4.13
C LEU A 171 3.66 -14.44 3.97
N VAL A 172 3.00 -14.76 5.07
CA VAL A 172 1.54 -14.83 5.17
C VAL A 172 1.03 -13.63 5.95
N VAL A 173 0.22 -12.78 5.32
CA VAL A 173 -0.40 -11.64 5.99
C VAL A 173 -1.91 -11.86 6.08
N GLY A 174 -2.43 -11.84 7.30
CA GLY A 174 -3.87 -11.85 7.54
C GLY A 174 -4.43 -10.44 7.57
N HIS A 175 -5.62 -10.26 7.01
CA HIS A 175 -6.36 -9.00 7.02
C HIS A 175 -7.79 -9.21 7.51
N THR A 176 -8.36 -8.17 8.11
CA THR A 176 -9.77 -8.09 8.45
C THR A 176 -10.41 -6.91 7.74
N ASP A 177 -11.74 -6.86 7.75
CA ASP A 177 -12.43 -5.58 7.56
C ASP A 177 -12.28 -4.68 8.81
N ALA A 178 -12.79 -3.46 8.72
CA ALA A 178 -12.70 -2.47 9.77
C ALA A 178 -13.72 -2.63 10.92
N THR A 179 -14.50 -3.71 10.95
CA THR A 179 -15.48 -3.95 12.01
C THR A 179 -14.79 -4.40 13.30
N GLY A 180 -15.18 -3.84 14.44
CA GLY A 180 -14.58 -4.16 15.73
C GLY A 180 -13.37 -3.30 16.09
N SER A 181 -12.69 -3.63 17.20
CA SER A 181 -11.54 -2.85 17.66
C SER A 181 -10.27 -3.22 16.88
N ALA A 182 -9.39 -2.23 16.65
CA ALA A 182 -8.14 -2.44 15.93
C ALA A 182 -7.27 -3.54 16.57
N ALA A 183 -7.23 -3.62 17.90
CA ALA A 183 -6.50 -4.65 18.63
C ALA A 183 -7.09 -6.06 18.44
N PHE A 184 -8.42 -6.19 18.45
CA PHE A 184 -9.08 -7.47 18.16
C PHE A 184 -8.77 -7.94 16.74
N ASN A 185 -8.88 -7.03 15.77
CA ASN A 185 -8.63 -7.30 14.35
C ASN A 185 -7.18 -7.70 14.08
N GLN A 186 -6.22 -7.03 14.71
CA GLN A 186 -4.81 -7.39 14.63
C GLN A 186 -4.57 -8.82 15.16
N ASN A 187 -5.14 -9.17 16.31
CA ASN A 187 -4.95 -10.49 16.91
C ASN A 187 -5.60 -11.59 16.06
N LEU A 188 -6.86 -11.40 15.64
CA LEU A 188 -7.58 -12.36 14.81
C LEU A 188 -6.84 -12.62 13.48
N SER A 189 -6.41 -11.56 12.80
CA SER A 189 -5.66 -11.69 11.55
C SER A 189 -4.31 -12.39 11.74
N GLU A 190 -3.60 -12.15 12.85
CA GLU A 190 -2.34 -12.83 13.16
C GLU A 190 -2.56 -14.34 13.37
N GLN A 191 -3.61 -14.72 14.10
CA GLN A 191 -3.95 -16.13 14.32
C GLN A 191 -4.30 -16.84 12.99
N ARG A 192 -5.07 -16.18 12.12
CA ARG A 192 -5.39 -16.69 10.77
C ARG A 192 -4.13 -16.88 9.94
N ALA A 193 -3.26 -15.87 9.90
CA ALA A 193 -1.99 -15.93 9.18
C ALA A 193 -1.09 -17.07 9.67
N ARG A 194 -1.02 -17.26 11.00
CA ARG A 194 -0.26 -18.37 11.60
C ARG A 194 -0.84 -19.74 11.22
N ALA A 195 -2.16 -19.90 11.23
CA ALA A 195 -2.82 -21.15 10.87
C ALA A 195 -2.59 -21.53 9.39
N VAL A 196 -2.64 -20.54 8.50
CA VAL A 196 -2.22 -20.74 7.09
C VAL A 196 -0.74 -21.10 7.00
N GLY A 197 0.12 -20.44 7.77
CA GLY A 197 1.54 -20.78 7.88
C GLY A 197 1.78 -22.24 8.28
N GLN A 198 1.00 -22.78 9.22
CA GLN A 198 1.07 -24.19 9.61
C GLN A 198 0.72 -25.12 8.45
N ILE A 199 -0.27 -24.80 7.63
CA ILE A 199 -0.59 -25.60 6.43
C ILE A 199 0.56 -25.59 5.43
N LEU A 200 1.24 -24.45 5.24
CA LEU A 200 2.45 -24.38 4.41
C LEU A 200 3.55 -25.31 4.94
N ALA A 201 3.74 -25.35 6.26
CA ALA A 201 4.69 -26.27 6.89
C ALA A 201 4.30 -27.75 6.71
N ASP A 202 3.02 -28.07 6.87
CA ASP A 202 2.48 -29.43 6.72
C ASP A 202 2.67 -30.01 5.31
N VAL A 203 2.68 -29.16 4.27
CA VAL A 203 2.95 -29.60 2.88
C VAL A 203 4.45 -29.67 2.56
N GLY A 204 5.31 -29.42 3.54
CA GLY A 204 6.76 -29.63 3.45
C GLY A 204 7.60 -28.38 3.21
N ILE A 205 7.04 -27.16 3.30
CA ILE A 205 7.84 -25.94 3.28
C ILE A 205 8.52 -25.78 4.66
N PRO A 206 9.84 -25.56 4.75
CA PRO A 206 10.51 -25.38 6.03
C PRO A 206 9.89 -24.24 6.85
N ALA A 207 9.54 -24.49 8.11
CA ALA A 207 8.96 -23.48 9.00
C ALA A 207 9.88 -22.26 9.18
N SER A 208 11.20 -22.45 9.10
CA SER A 208 12.21 -21.39 9.10
C SER A 208 12.16 -20.46 7.86
N SER A 209 11.48 -20.86 6.81
CA SER A 209 11.23 -20.04 5.60
C SER A 209 9.83 -19.42 5.58
N ILE A 210 8.97 -19.72 6.55
CA ILE A 210 7.61 -19.19 6.65
C ILE A 210 7.57 -18.09 7.70
N TYR A 211 6.99 -16.96 7.32
CA TYR A 211 6.76 -15.81 8.16
C TYR A 211 5.27 -15.48 8.16
N TYR A 212 4.78 -14.89 9.24
CA TYR A 212 3.37 -14.49 9.36
C TYR A 212 3.22 -13.11 10.03
N GLN A 213 2.16 -12.38 9.66
CA GLN A 213 1.82 -11.08 10.23
C GLN A 213 0.29 -10.92 10.29
N GLY A 214 -0.22 -10.34 11.38
CA GLY A 214 -1.60 -9.84 11.43
C GLY A 214 -1.64 -8.34 11.11
N ALA A 215 -2.16 -7.96 9.94
CA ALA A 215 -2.31 -6.55 9.57
C ALA A 215 -3.63 -5.94 10.08
N GLY A 216 -4.57 -6.75 10.59
CA GLY A 216 -5.91 -6.29 10.95
C GLY A 216 -6.57 -5.53 9.81
N ALA A 217 -7.17 -4.39 10.13
CA ALA A 217 -7.82 -3.50 9.16
C ALA A 217 -6.89 -2.42 8.58
N SER A 218 -5.58 -2.44 8.90
CA SER A 218 -4.65 -1.34 8.60
C SER A 218 -4.31 -1.17 7.10
N ARG A 219 -4.64 -2.17 6.28
CA ARG A 219 -4.27 -2.27 4.86
C ARG A 219 -5.50 -2.56 3.98
N PRO A 220 -6.48 -1.65 3.90
CA PRO A 220 -7.69 -1.84 3.11
C PRO A 220 -7.39 -1.82 1.61
N VAL A 221 -8.09 -2.66 0.86
CA VAL A 221 -8.04 -2.74 -0.62
C VAL A 221 -9.38 -2.39 -1.27
N ALA A 222 -10.39 -2.14 -0.44
CA ALA A 222 -11.72 -1.72 -0.86
C ALA A 222 -12.42 -0.94 0.25
N ASP A 223 -13.52 -0.28 -0.10
CA ASP A 223 -14.31 0.54 0.82
C ASP A 223 -15.01 -0.29 1.91
N ASN A 224 -14.67 -0.02 3.18
CA ASN A 224 -15.26 -0.68 4.35
C ASN A 224 -16.73 -0.29 4.62
N SER A 225 -17.26 0.72 3.95
CA SER A 225 -18.68 1.12 4.07
C SER A 225 -19.64 0.10 3.42
N THR A 226 -19.17 -0.66 2.44
CA THR A 226 -19.94 -1.65 1.68
C THR A 226 -19.65 -3.08 2.12
N GLU A 227 -20.63 -4.00 2.03
CA GLU A 227 -20.37 -5.42 2.35
C GLU A 227 -19.37 -6.04 1.37
N ASP A 228 -19.49 -5.73 0.07
CA ASP A 228 -18.57 -6.23 -0.95
C ASP A 228 -17.13 -5.75 -0.70
N GLY A 229 -16.96 -4.50 -0.25
CA GLY A 229 -15.63 -3.98 0.09
C GLY A 229 -15.08 -4.57 1.37
N ARG A 230 -15.92 -4.77 2.40
CA ARG A 230 -15.51 -5.55 3.59
C ARG A 230 -15.10 -6.98 3.24
N ALA A 231 -15.83 -7.66 2.37
CA ALA A 231 -15.49 -9.00 1.90
C ALA A 231 -14.12 -9.05 1.21
N LYS A 232 -13.77 -8.03 0.39
CA LYS A 232 -12.44 -7.90 -0.21
C LYS A 232 -11.34 -7.62 0.82
N ASN A 233 -11.65 -6.89 1.89
CA ASN A 233 -10.70 -6.60 2.96
C ASN A 233 -10.40 -7.80 3.86
N ARG A 234 -11.38 -8.71 4.04
CA ARG A 234 -11.20 -10.00 4.70
C ARG A 234 -10.45 -10.97 3.77
N ARG A 235 -9.12 -10.95 3.85
CA ARG A 235 -8.23 -11.69 2.94
C ARG A 235 -6.98 -12.20 3.63
N VAL A 236 -6.34 -13.17 3.00
CA VAL A 236 -4.99 -13.62 3.30
C VAL A 236 -4.10 -13.33 2.09
N GLU A 237 -2.96 -12.70 2.32
CA GLU A 237 -1.91 -12.50 1.32
C GLU A 237 -0.80 -13.52 1.58
N MET A 238 -0.38 -14.25 0.54
CA MET A 238 0.77 -15.14 0.60
C MET A 238 1.80 -14.70 -0.41
N SER A 239 3.00 -14.38 0.05
CA SER A 239 4.01 -13.75 -0.79
C SER A 239 5.32 -14.50 -0.68
N GLU A 240 5.74 -15.10 -1.80
CA GLU A 240 7.05 -15.71 -1.93
C GLU A 240 8.05 -14.68 -2.46
N VAL A 241 9.20 -14.59 -1.82
CA VAL A 241 10.34 -13.77 -2.27
C VAL A 241 11.64 -14.56 -2.21
N ASP A 242 12.60 -14.23 -3.07
CA ASP A 242 13.83 -15.01 -3.24
C ASP A 242 14.84 -14.92 -2.08
N SER A 243 14.68 -13.95 -1.18
CA SER A 243 15.59 -13.79 -0.05
C SER A 243 14.93 -13.11 1.15
N GLN A 244 15.56 -13.26 2.32
CA GLN A 244 15.12 -12.56 3.52
C GLN A 244 15.28 -11.04 3.41
N GLN A 245 16.27 -10.54 2.65
CA GLN A 245 16.42 -9.10 2.42
C GLN A 245 15.23 -8.54 1.63
N LEU A 246 14.77 -9.25 0.60
CA LEU A 246 13.58 -8.87 -0.17
C LEU A 246 12.31 -8.95 0.69
N LEU A 247 12.24 -9.91 1.62
CA LEU A 247 11.15 -9.99 2.58
C LEU A 247 11.13 -8.75 3.49
N VAL A 248 12.28 -8.38 4.06
CA VAL A 248 12.40 -7.16 4.88
C VAL A 248 11.97 -5.95 4.07
N GLU A 249 12.48 -5.78 2.85
CA GLU A 249 12.13 -4.63 2.02
C GLU A 249 10.63 -4.58 1.67
N ARG A 250 10.03 -5.72 1.33
CA ARG A 250 8.59 -5.82 1.11
C ARG A 250 7.79 -5.35 2.32
N VAL A 251 8.14 -5.86 3.51
CA VAL A 251 7.47 -5.50 4.77
C VAL A 251 7.57 -3.99 5.01
N ARG A 252 8.76 -3.41 4.78
CA ARG A 252 9.03 -1.98 4.93
C ARG A 252 8.20 -1.11 4.00
N VAL A 253 8.16 -1.47 2.72
CA VAL A 253 7.43 -0.71 1.70
C VAL A 253 5.92 -0.71 1.98
N GLU A 254 5.37 -1.77 2.57
CA GLU A 254 3.94 -1.85 2.84
C GLU A 254 3.47 -1.03 4.05
N ARG A 255 4.28 -0.82 5.10
CA ARG A 255 3.80 -0.16 6.34
C ARG A 255 3.25 1.25 6.12
N SER A 256 3.97 2.06 5.37
CA SER A 256 3.68 3.49 5.14
C SER A 256 3.24 3.77 3.70
N ASN A 257 2.72 2.75 3.01
CA ASN A 257 2.33 2.88 1.61
C ASN A 257 1.11 3.80 1.45
N PRO A 258 1.22 4.89 0.65
CA PRO A 258 0.10 5.79 0.37
C PRO A 258 -1.08 5.10 -0.34
N LYS A 259 -0.92 3.93 -0.97
CA LYS A 259 -2.02 3.19 -1.61
C LYS A 259 -3.17 2.90 -0.66
N TYR A 260 -2.91 2.83 0.64
CA TYR A 260 -3.94 2.56 1.62
C TYR A 260 -4.76 3.80 2.00
N LEU A 261 -4.41 4.99 1.49
CA LEU A 261 -5.22 6.20 1.62
C LEU A 261 -6.38 6.24 0.61
N SER A 262 -6.36 5.44 -0.45
CA SER A 262 -7.46 5.40 -1.42
C SER A 262 -8.69 4.65 -0.93
N HIS A 263 -8.55 3.93 0.18
CA HIS A 263 -9.61 3.12 0.76
C HIS A 263 -9.70 3.47 2.24
N GLY A 264 -10.81 4.10 2.65
CA GLY A 264 -11.04 4.42 4.04
C GLY A 264 -11.04 3.16 4.92
N THR A 265 -10.47 3.27 6.11
CA THR A 265 -10.58 2.22 7.14
C THR A 265 -11.79 2.44 8.03
N ALA A 266 -12.60 3.48 7.82
CA ALA A 266 -13.78 3.73 8.64
C ALA A 266 -14.90 2.73 8.32
N SER A 267 -15.30 1.93 9.30
CA SER A 267 -16.52 1.13 9.26
C SER A 267 -17.72 2.03 9.61
N LYS A 268 -18.20 2.84 8.67
CA LYS A 268 -19.50 3.50 8.84
C LYS A 268 -20.42 3.27 7.64
N PRO A 269 -21.49 2.49 7.82
CA PRO A 269 -22.65 2.55 6.94
C PRO A 269 -23.31 3.93 7.07
N LYS A 270 -23.61 4.56 5.93
CA LYS A 270 -24.57 5.68 5.87
C LYS A 270 -25.88 5.23 6.51
N GLY A 271 -26.50 6.12 7.29
CA GLY A 271 -27.91 6.03 7.62
C GLY A 271 -28.76 5.74 6.38
N SER A 272 -29.87 5.05 6.59
CA SER A 272 -30.85 4.64 5.58
C SER A 272 -31.04 5.66 4.44
N ALA A 273 -30.33 5.46 3.33
CA ALA A 273 -30.84 5.89 2.05
C ALA A 273 -32.07 5.03 1.79
N LYS A 274 -33.26 5.58 2.07
CA LYS A 274 -34.51 5.01 1.58
C LYS A 274 -34.34 4.78 0.09
N SER A 275 -34.33 3.50 -0.29
CA SER A 275 -34.46 3.05 -1.67
C SER A 275 -35.66 3.76 -2.29
N THR A 276 -35.41 4.78 -3.11
CA THR A 276 -36.38 5.17 -4.12
C THR A 276 -36.44 4.03 -5.12
N LYS A 277 -37.51 3.25 -5.00
CA LYS A 277 -37.94 2.21 -5.95
C LYS A 277 -37.55 2.60 -7.38
N ALA A 278 -36.75 1.74 -8.01
CA ALA A 278 -36.44 1.82 -9.42
C ALA A 278 -37.73 1.79 -10.24
N SER A 279 -38.00 2.87 -10.95
CA SER A 279 -39.02 2.96 -11.99
C SER A 279 -38.63 2.01 -13.13
N LYS A 280 -39.57 1.15 -13.53
CA LYS A 280 -39.43 0.23 -14.69
C LYS A 280 -39.14 0.99 -15.99
N PRO A 281 -38.45 0.38 -16.97
CA PRO A 281 -38.24 0.98 -18.29
C PRO A 281 -39.55 1.09 -19.08
N ALA A 282 -39.71 2.21 -19.78
CA ALA A 282 -40.85 2.53 -20.61
C ALA A 282 -40.97 1.60 -21.82
N THR A 283 -42.17 1.05 -22.02
CA THR A 283 -42.62 0.43 -23.28
C THR A 283 -43.35 1.48 -24.11
N GLN A 284 -43.14 1.40 -25.41
CA GLN A 284 -43.58 2.32 -26.45
C GLN A 284 -45.09 2.54 -26.54
N GLN A 285 -45.43 3.75 -26.98
CA GLN A 285 -46.71 4.37 -27.37
C GLN A 285 -47.63 3.47 -28.22
N PRO A 286 -48.96 3.73 -28.25
CA PRO A 286 -49.46 4.71 -29.23
C PRO A 286 -50.61 5.65 -28.77
N SER A 287 -50.51 6.89 -29.26
CA SER A 287 -51.52 7.88 -29.68
C SER A 287 -52.95 7.87 -29.12
N ALA A 288 -53.39 8.97 -28.49
CA ALA A 288 -54.64 9.67 -28.84
C ALA A 288 -54.81 11.05 -28.13
N LYS A 289 -55.05 12.07 -28.96
CA LYS A 289 -55.88 13.31 -28.83
C LYS A 289 -55.76 14.26 -27.62
N LEU A 290 -55.45 15.53 -27.95
CA LEU A 290 -55.81 16.73 -27.19
C LEU A 290 -57.34 16.92 -27.10
N PRO A 291 -57.81 17.69 -26.11
CA PRO A 291 -58.28 19.04 -26.42
C PRO A 291 -57.80 20.15 -25.46
N ASN A 292 -57.82 21.36 -26.00
CA ASN A 292 -57.65 22.67 -25.36
C ASN A 292 -58.53 22.84 -24.11
N ASP A 293 -58.01 23.52 -23.09
CA ASP A 293 -58.67 24.74 -22.62
C ASP A 293 -57.68 25.69 -21.92
N SER A 294 -57.99 26.97 -22.04
CA SER A 294 -57.19 28.12 -21.64
C SER A 294 -57.52 28.50 -20.20
N GLY A 295 -56.49 28.74 -19.38
CA GLY A 295 -56.65 29.28 -18.04
C GLY A 295 -55.36 29.95 -17.60
N VAL A 296 -55.36 31.28 -17.65
CA VAL A 296 -54.29 32.15 -17.14
C VAL A 296 -54.40 32.17 -15.63
N ASP A 297 -53.37 31.71 -14.91
CA ASP A 297 -53.17 31.99 -13.49
C ASP A 297 -51.67 32.26 -13.22
N GLU A 298 -51.44 33.25 -12.37
CA GLU A 298 -50.16 33.86 -11.96
C GLU A 298 -49.01 32.87 -11.63
N PRO A 299 -47.73 33.30 -11.81
CA PRO A 299 -46.59 32.46 -11.50
C PRO A 299 -46.45 32.28 -9.99
N LYS A 300 -46.86 31.12 -9.48
CA LYS A 300 -46.37 30.63 -8.19
C LYS A 300 -44.86 30.39 -8.32
N VAL A 301 -44.11 31.18 -7.56
CA VAL A 301 -42.70 30.95 -7.26
C VAL A 301 -42.53 29.51 -6.83
N PHE A 302 -41.89 28.70 -7.68
CA PHE A 302 -41.37 27.41 -7.29
C PHE A 302 -40.20 27.67 -6.34
N ASP A 303 -40.47 27.62 -5.03
CA ASP A 303 -39.43 27.45 -4.04
C ASP A 303 -38.65 26.18 -4.41
N THR A 304 -37.46 26.39 -4.96
CA THR A 304 -36.51 25.32 -5.19
C THR A 304 -36.06 24.85 -3.82
N PRO A 305 -36.25 23.59 -3.41
CA PRO A 305 -35.71 23.13 -2.15
C PRO A 305 -34.19 23.25 -2.22
N SER A 306 -33.64 24.16 -1.41
CA SER A 306 -32.21 24.29 -1.14
C SER A 306 -31.68 22.89 -0.86
N SER A 307 -30.96 22.33 -1.84
CA SER A 307 -30.32 21.02 -1.70
C SER A 307 -29.27 21.16 -0.60
N GLN A 308 -29.61 20.74 0.62
CA GLN A 308 -28.67 20.70 1.73
C GLN A 308 -27.52 19.77 1.32
N VAL A 309 -26.33 20.35 1.13
CA VAL A 309 -25.13 19.58 0.83
C VAL A 309 -24.87 18.66 2.03
N ALA A 310 -24.91 17.35 1.80
CA ALA A 310 -24.70 16.37 2.86
C ALA A 310 -23.28 16.50 3.43
N THR A 311 -23.19 16.77 4.73
CA THR A 311 -21.94 16.86 5.48
C THR A 311 -21.44 15.49 5.90
N VAL A 312 -20.12 15.36 6.08
CA VAL A 312 -19.50 14.14 6.62
C VAL A 312 -19.68 14.13 8.14
N PRO A 313 -20.28 13.09 8.76
CA PRO A 313 -20.40 13.01 10.20
C PRO A 313 -19.04 12.74 10.86
N LEU A 314 -18.80 13.31 12.04
CA LEU A 314 -17.56 13.10 12.78
C LEU A 314 -17.84 12.96 14.27
N ASP A 315 -17.31 11.89 14.85
CA ASP A 315 -17.44 11.66 16.29
C ASP A 315 -16.43 12.52 17.04
N GLY A 316 -16.86 13.11 18.13
CA GLY A 316 -15.98 13.68 19.15
C GLY A 316 -16.66 14.72 20.01
N LYS A 317 -15.94 15.21 21.01
CA LYS A 317 -16.49 16.18 21.98
C LYS A 317 -16.78 17.55 21.33
N GLY A 318 -15.91 17.96 20.42
CA GLY A 318 -15.93 19.32 19.85
C GLY A 318 -15.74 20.39 20.93
N GLY A 319 -16.40 21.54 20.75
CA GLY A 319 -16.42 22.63 21.73
C GLY A 319 -15.29 23.65 21.58
N ILE A 320 -14.40 23.49 20.60
CA ILE A 320 -13.48 24.52 20.13
C ILE A 320 -13.77 24.74 18.65
N ASP A 321 -14.02 25.98 18.25
CA ASP A 321 -14.25 26.31 16.84
C ASP A 321 -12.99 26.94 16.25
N PHE A 322 -12.33 26.19 15.36
CA PHE A 322 -11.12 26.65 14.68
C PHE A 322 -11.41 27.50 13.43
N GLY A 323 -12.65 27.95 13.23
CA GLY A 323 -13.02 28.84 12.11
C GLY A 323 -12.96 28.14 10.75
N GLY A 324 -13.16 26.83 10.75
CA GLY A 324 -13.11 25.96 9.57
C GLY A 324 -14.40 25.90 8.77
N ASN A 325 -14.35 25.16 7.66
CA ASN A 325 -15.48 24.92 6.77
C ASN A 325 -16.07 23.51 6.99
N PRO A 326 -17.38 23.30 6.73
CA PRO A 326 -17.97 21.98 6.78
C PRO A 326 -17.31 21.06 5.74
N VAL A 327 -17.02 19.82 6.15
CA VAL A 327 -16.45 18.79 5.26
C VAL A 327 -17.59 18.14 4.49
N VAL A 328 -17.54 18.25 3.16
CA VAL A 328 -18.55 17.72 2.23
C VAL A 328 -18.06 16.49 1.45
N SER A 329 -16.76 16.20 1.54
CA SER A 329 -16.10 15.05 0.91
C SER A 329 -14.95 14.59 1.79
N THR A 330 -14.70 13.29 1.84
CA THR A 330 -13.55 12.71 2.54
C THR A 330 -12.26 12.85 1.76
N ALA A 331 -12.30 13.27 0.49
CA ALA A 331 -11.10 13.50 -0.32
C ALA A 331 -10.17 14.55 0.30
N SER A 332 -8.88 14.24 0.38
CA SER A 332 -7.85 15.11 0.94
C SER A 332 -7.02 15.75 -0.16
N VAL A 333 -7.09 17.08 -0.27
CA VAL A 333 -6.20 17.86 -1.12
C VAL A 333 -4.75 17.77 -0.62
N LEU A 334 -4.55 17.69 0.70
CA LEU A 334 -3.22 17.52 1.29
C LEU A 334 -2.57 16.21 0.84
N ALA A 335 -3.31 15.10 0.92
CA ALA A 335 -2.79 13.80 0.53
C ALA A 335 -2.52 13.73 -0.98
N GLN A 336 -3.37 14.34 -1.81
CA GLN A 336 -3.18 14.41 -3.27
C GLN A 336 -1.86 15.11 -3.68
N GLY A 337 -1.35 16.01 -2.85
CA GLY A 337 -0.07 16.70 -3.09
C GLY A 337 1.18 15.88 -2.77
N ILE A 338 1.04 14.60 -2.38
CA ILE A 338 2.16 13.73 -2.00
C ILE A 338 2.51 12.83 -3.17
N ALA A 339 3.69 13.07 -3.75
CA ALA A 339 4.20 12.26 -4.83
C ALA A 339 4.43 10.81 -4.35
N PRO A 340 3.91 9.80 -5.08
CA PRO A 340 4.25 8.40 -4.89
C PRO A 340 5.76 8.17 -4.77
N LYS A 341 6.22 7.42 -3.76
CA LYS A 341 7.64 7.07 -3.65
C LYS A 341 8.04 6.16 -4.82
N THR A 342 8.99 6.59 -5.64
CA THR A 342 9.62 5.72 -6.65
C THR A 342 10.56 4.75 -5.92
N SER A 343 10.16 3.49 -5.76
CA SER A 343 11.01 2.49 -5.12
C SER A 343 12.03 1.91 -6.11
N SER A 344 13.29 1.81 -5.69
CA SER A 344 14.29 0.95 -6.36
C SER A 344 13.95 -0.53 -6.23
N PHE A 345 12.96 -0.91 -5.43
CA PHE A 345 12.42 -2.27 -5.35
C PHE A 345 10.91 -2.17 -5.55
N SER A 346 10.44 -2.19 -6.81
CA SER A 346 9.03 -2.03 -7.13
C SER A 346 8.23 -3.32 -6.89
N PHE A 347 8.06 -3.70 -5.62
CA PHE A 347 7.21 -4.84 -5.23
C PHE A 347 5.72 -4.60 -5.51
N ILE A 348 5.34 -3.38 -5.89
CA ILE A 348 3.95 -2.94 -6.02
C ILE A 348 3.86 -2.03 -7.24
N THR A 349 2.96 -2.36 -8.17
CA THR A 349 2.64 -1.53 -9.33
C THR A 349 2.20 -0.14 -8.86
N PRO A 350 2.62 0.97 -9.50
CA PRO A 350 2.15 2.33 -9.19
C PRO A 350 0.70 2.53 -9.66
N ALA A 351 -0.24 1.74 -9.15
CA ALA A 351 -1.65 1.78 -9.56
C ALA A 351 -2.47 2.83 -8.77
N TYR A 352 -1.87 3.54 -7.81
CA TYR A 352 -2.58 4.52 -6.98
C TYR A 352 -2.52 5.97 -7.50
N ALA A 353 -1.85 6.21 -8.64
CA ALA A 353 -1.69 7.57 -9.19
C ALA A 353 -3.00 8.25 -9.62
N SER A 354 -4.13 7.52 -9.66
CA SER A 354 -5.45 8.05 -10.06
C SER A 354 -6.55 7.92 -9.01
N ALA A 355 -6.28 7.33 -7.84
CA ALA A 355 -7.31 7.13 -6.82
C ALA A 355 -7.38 8.34 -5.87
N PRO A 356 -8.59 8.84 -5.53
CA PRO A 356 -8.73 9.94 -4.59
C PRO A 356 -8.25 9.49 -3.21
N LEU A 357 -7.24 10.18 -2.67
CA LEU A 357 -6.71 9.91 -1.33
C LEU A 357 -7.62 10.59 -0.29
N SER A 358 -7.89 9.90 0.82
CA SER A 358 -8.79 10.38 1.86
C SER A 358 -8.08 11.18 2.95
N SER A 359 -8.84 12.03 3.64
CA SER A 359 -8.46 12.76 4.85
C SER A 359 -8.61 11.88 6.09
N CYS A 360 -8.15 12.38 7.24
CA CYS A 360 -8.19 11.59 8.47
C CYS A 360 -9.61 11.24 8.96
N VAL A 361 -10.65 11.90 8.45
CA VAL A 361 -12.05 11.59 8.82
C VAL A 361 -12.55 10.25 8.26
N ASP A 362 -11.85 9.68 7.27
CA ASP A 362 -12.16 8.39 6.66
C ASP A 362 -11.06 7.34 6.92
N ASP A 363 -10.17 7.62 7.86
CA ASP A 363 -9.05 6.76 8.24
C ASP A 363 -9.09 6.47 9.74
N MET A 364 -8.30 5.51 10.20
CA MET A 364 -8.25 5.08 11.59
C MET A 364 -6.81 4.74 11.99
N PRO A 365 -6.48 4.76 13.28
CA PRO A 365 -5.17 4.29 13.75
C PRO A 365 -4.85 2.90 13.23
N ARG A 366 -3.68 2.76 12.59
CA ARG A 366 -3.17 1.48 12.11
C ARG A 366 -2.58 0.70 13.28
N VAL A 367 -3.13 -0.48 13.51
CA VAL A 367 -2.58 -1.46 14.46
C VAL A 367 -2.26 -2.71 13.66
N GLU A 368 -0.97 -2.95 13.44
CA GLU A 368 -0.45 -4.16 12.80
C GLU A 368 0.55 -4.86 13.74
N GLY A 369 0.64 -6.18 13.62
CA GLY A 369 1.58 -7.00 14.36
C GLY A 369 2.98 -6.98 13.78
N GLN A 370 3.94 -7.48 14.54
CA GLN A 370 5.27 -7.79 14.01
C GLN A 370 5.18 -8.96 13.02
N VAL A 371 6.05 -8.95 12.02
CA VAL A 371 6.27 -10.13 11.17
C VAL A 371 7.06 -11.14 11.99
N LYS A 372 6.58 -12.36 12.13
CA LYS A 372 7.21 -13.40 12.96
C LYS A 372 7.57 -14.62 12.14
N ASN A 373 8.69 -15.25 12.44
CA ASN A 373 9.06 -16.53 11.86
C ASN A 373 8.20 -17.66 12.46
N LEU A 374 7.74 -18.61 11.64
CA LEU A 374 6.84 -19.67 12.09
C LEU A 374 7.53 -20.68 13.02
N GLU A 375 8.80 -21.01 12.78
CA GLU A 375 9.58 -21.96 13.59
C GLU A 375 9.93 -21.37 14.95
N THR A 376 10.51 -20.18 14.97
CA THR A 376 11.05 -19.59 16.20
C THR A 376 10.04 -18.73 16.96
N GLY A 377 8.99 -18.26 16.29
CA GLY A 377 8.06 -17.25 16.83
C GLY A 377 8.69 -15.86 17.01
N GLN A 378 9.96 -15.69 16.63
CA GLN A 378 10.69 -14.43 16.79
C GLN A 378 10.33 -13.45 15.69
N ALA A 379 10.38 -12.15 16.02
CA ALA A 379 10.19 -11.09 15.04
C ALA A 379 11.26 -11.16 13.94
N LEU A 380 10.87 -10.85 12.71
CA LEU A 380 11.78 -10.65 11.60
C LEU A 380 12.80 -9.57 11.98
N SER A 381 14.08 -9.90 11.84
CA SER A 381 15.15 -8.93 12.06
C SER A 381 15.16 -7.92 10.91
N GLU A 382 14.54 -6.79 11.15
CA GLU A 382 14.62 -5.60 10.32
C GLU A 382 15.74 -4.75 10.93
N ALA A 383 16.80 -4.44 10.17
CA ALA A 383 17.89 -3.61 10.69
C ALA A 383 17.30 -2.30 11.24
N ALA A 384 17.37 -2.11 12.56
CA ALA A 384 16.76 -0.95 13.18
C ALA A 384 17.72 0.23 13.05
N THR A 385 17.46 1.15 12.11
CA THR A 385 18.00 2.49 12.25
C THR A 385 17.11 3.29 13.21
N ILE A 386 17.76 3.96 14.14
CA ILE A 386 17.12 4.89 15.08
C ILE A 386 17.19 6.34 14.58
N ASP A 387 17.60 6.51 13.32
CA ASP A 387 17.72 7.81 12.70
C ASP A 387 16.33 8.38 12.46
N TYR A 388 16.09 9.56 13.00
CA TYR A 388 14.85 10.29 12.79
C TYR A 388 14.93 11.11 11.49
N MET A 389 13.78 11.34 10.88
CA MET A 389 13.67 12.37 9.85
C MET A 389 14.13 13.72 10.43
N PRO A 390 14.78 14.57 9.61
CA PRO A 390 15.29 15.86 10.07
C PRO A 390 14.25 16.64 10.86
N GLY A 391 14.59 17.04 12.10
CA GLY A 391 13.69 17.85 12.93
C GLY A 391 12.47 17.13 13.52
N LEU A 392 12.28 15.83 13.27
CA LEU A 392 11.12 15.04 13.71
C LEU A 392 11.48 14.01 14.78
N ASN A 393 12.40 14.36 15.70
CA ASN A 393 12.76 13.54 16.87
C ASN A 393 12.18 14.16 18.14
N GLY A 394 10.99 13.72 18.56
CA GLY A 394 10.41 14.11 19.84
C GLY A 394 9.87 15.55 19.92
N ARG A 395 9.64 16.22 18.79
CA ARG A 395 9.35 17.67 18.77
C ARG A 395 7.87 17.99 18.89
N ILE A 396 7.54 19.10 19.55
CA ILE A 396 6.18 19.63 19.62
C ILE A 396 5.98 20.63 18.48
N TRP A 397 4.81 20.56 17.87
CA TRP A 397 4.40 21.36 16.73
C TRP A 397 3.12 22.11 17.10
N ALA A 398 3.09 23.42 16.85
CA ALA A 398 1.95 24.23 17.26
C ALA A 398 1.68 25.41 16.32
N LYS A 399 0.42 25.84 16.25
CA LYS A 399 0.02 27.05 15.52
C LYS A 399 -1.23 27.68 16.14
N PRO A 400 -1.28 29.02 16.25
CA PRO A 400 -2.52 29.74 16.49
C PRO A 400 -3.48 29.58 15.30
N VAL A 401 -4.74 29.22 15.57
CA VAL A 401 -5.82 29.07 14.59
C VAL A 401 -7.10 29.61 15.21
N ASN A 402 -7.72 30.61 14.57
CA ASN A 402 -8.96 31.26 15.02
C ASN A 402 -9.00 31.65 16.51
N GLY A 403 -7.97 32.35 16.99
CA GLY A 403 -7.89 32.78 18.40
C GLY A 403 -7.58 31.65 19.40
N HIS A 404 -7.35 30.42 18.94
CA HIS A 404 -6.91 29.27 19.72
C HIS A 404 -5.50 28.86 19.33
N VAL A 405 -4.84 28.00 20.12
CA VAL A 405 -3.60 27.32 19.70
C VAL A 405 -3.86 25.83 19.70
N ALA A 406 -3.54 25.17 18.59
CA ALA A 406 -3.48 23.73 18.50
C ALA A 406 -2.03 23.27 18.58
N MET A 407 -1.80 22.20 19.34
CA MET A 407 -0.50 21.58 19.53
C MET A 407 -0.60 20.08 19.31
N VAL A 408 0.47 19.52 18.75
CA VAL A 408 0.64 18.09 18.51
C VAL A 408 2.08 17.72 18.77
N GLY A 409 2.29 16.65 19.50
CA GLY A 409 3.63 16.13 19.75
C GLY A 409 3.63 15.07 20.86
N PRO A 410 4.75 14.41 21.12
CA PRO A 410 5.97 14.47 20.32
C PRO A 410 5.76 13.91 18.91
N VAL A 411 6.21 14.63 17.89
CA VAL A 411 6.33 14.13 16.53
C VAL A 411 7.69 13.45 16.42
N SER A 412 7.63 12.13 16.25
CA SER A 412 8.76 11.21 16.27
C SER A 412 8.65 10.27 15.08
N ILE A 413 9.28 10.62 13.95
CA ILE A 413 9.22 9.84 12.70
C ILE A 413 10.63 9.36 12.33
N LEU A 414 10.80 8.05 12.20
CA LEU A 414 12.05 7.45 11.74
C LEU A 414 12.26 7.73 10.25
N LYS A 415 13.53 7.91 9.87
CA LYS A 415 13.95 8.14 8.48
C LYS A 415 13.68 6.92 7.62
N GLU A 416 13.90 5.73 8.17
CA GLU A 416 13.51 4.47 7.55
C GLU A 416 12.03 4.20 7.81
N GLU A 417 11.31 3.78 6.76
CA GLU A 417 9.91 3.35 6.80
C GLU A 417 8.90 4.44 7.17
N ALA A 418 9.35 5.68 7.42
CA ALA A 418 8.55 6.74 8.02
C ALA A 418 7.85 6.29 9.31
N LYS A 419 8.41 5.36 10.07
CA LYS A 419 7.73 4.75 11.22
C LYS A 419 7.55 5.75 12.36
N VAL A 420 6.37 5.74 12.98
CA VAL A 420 6.09 6.50 14.20
C VAL A 420 6.81 5.82 15.38
N ALA A 421 7.82 6.49 15.94
CA ALA A 421 8.60 5.95 17.06
C ALA A 421 7.97 6.22 18.44
N GLN A 422 7.11 7.24 18.54
CA GLN A 422 6.44 7.59 19.79
C GLN A 422 5.00 8.04 19.51
N ALA A 423 4.06 7.56 20.33
CA ALA A 423 2.67 7.98 20.26
C ALA A 423 2.55 9.48 20.62
N PRO A 424 1.86 10.30 19.81
CA PRO A 424 1.68 11.72 20.10
C PRO A 424 0.56 11.96 21.10
N PHE A 425 0.47 13.19 21.59
CA PHE A 425 -0.72 13.79 22.18
C PHE A 425 -1.13 15.02 21.36
N MET A 426 -2.39 15.42 21.54
CA MET A 426 -2.91 16.71 21.11
C MET A 426 -3.22 17.56 22.34
N GLN A 427 -2.99 18.87 22.25
CA GLN A 427 -3.32 19.81 23.31
C GLN A 427 -3.72 21.16 22.73
N PHE A 428 -4.63 21.86 23.41
CA PHE A 428 -5.19 23.10 22.91
C PHE A 428 -5.13 24.21 23.96
N ILE A 429 -4.94 25.45 23.53
CA ILE A 429 -5.16 26.64 24.35
C ILE A 429 -6.30 27.42 23.73
N THR A 430 -7.40 27.56 24.45
CA THR A 430 -8.53 28.39 24.03
C THR A 430 -8.29 29.84 24.40
N ASN A 431 -8.93 30.75 23.65
CA ASN A 431 -8.86 32.20 23.86
C ASN A 431 -7.42 32.73 24.01
N TYR A 432 -6.50 32.24 23.19
CA TYR A 432 -5.06 32.52 23.32
C TYR A 432 -4.72 34.01 23.20
N GLN A 433 -5.49 34.73 22.37
CA GLN A 433 -5.32 36.16 22.15
C GLN A 433 -6.02 37.04 23.20
N THR A 434 -6.72 36.45 24.18
CA THR A 434 -7.42 37.19 25.22
C THR A 434 -6.84 36.90 26.61
N GLY A 435 -7.14 37.76 27.60
CA GLY A 435 -6.78 37.53 29.00
C GLY A 435 -7.42 36.28 29.63
N ALA A 436 -8.35 35.63 28.94
CA ALA A 436 -9.07 34.43 29.38
C ALA A 436 -8.51 33.12 28.79
N LYS A 437 -7.20 33.08 28.51
CA LYS A 437 -6.52 31.89 27.97
C LYS A 437 -6.74 30.67 28.89
N LYS A 438 -7.13 29.52 28.31
CA LYS A 438 -7.29 28.27 29.06
C LYS A 438 -6.65 27.11 28.32
N GLN A 439 -5.68 26.47 28.96
CA GLN A 439 -5.03 25.27 28.44
C GLN A 439 -5.85 24.03 28.77
N THR A 440 -6.02 23.15 27.79
CA THR A 440 -6.68 21.85 28.00
C THR A 440 -5.72 20.84 28.61
N ALA A 441 -6.26 19.72 29.10
CA ALA A 441 -5.48 18.50 29.30
C ALA A 441 -4.85 18.04 27.97
N GLN A 442 -3.84 17.16 28.06
CA GLN A 442 -3.33 16.44 26.91
C GLN A 442 -4.28 15.29 26.55
N PHE A 443 -4.56 15.15 25.27
CA PHE A 443 -5.37 14.07 24.72
C PHE A 443 -4.42 13.10 24.02
N SER A 444 -4.29 11.88 24.54
CA SER A 444 -3.46 10.85 23.91
C SER A 444 -3.94 10.58 22.49
N GLY A 445 -2.99 10.43 21.58
CA GLY A 445 -3.26 10.12 20.19
C GLY A 445 -2.46 8.93 19.68
N SER A 446 -2.88 8.47 18.52
CA SER A 446 -2.17 7.51 17.69
C SER A 446 -1.89 8.17 16.35
N ALA A 447 -0.81 7.77 15.67
CA ALA A 447 -0.48 8.36 14.39
C ALA A 447 -0.19 7.32 13.31
N ASN A 448 -0.69 7.61 12.10
CA ASN A 448 -0.30 6.94 10.87
C ASN A 448 0.69 7.82 10.11
N THR A 449 1.57 7.19 9.35
CA THR A 449 2.45 7.86 8.41
C THR A 449 2.30 7.30 7.01
N TYR A 450 2.37 8.18 6.03
CA TYR A 450 2.34 7.81 4.61
C TYR A 450 3.50 8.48 3.91
N GLU A 451 4.43 7.68 3.42
CA GLU A 451 5.69 8.16 2.87
C GLU A 451 5.57 8.38 1.36
N GLY A 452 5.70 9.64 0.94
CA GLY A 452 5.93 10.00 -0.44
C GLY A 452 7.43 10.11 -0.77
N GLU A 453 7.71 10.55 -1.98
CA GLU A 453 9.08 10.75 -2.46
C GLU A 453 9.83 11.80 -1.61
N ASP A 454 9.28 13.01 -1.54
CA ASP A 454 9.86 14.18 -0.86
C ASP A 454 9.09 14.60 0.42
N LYS A 455 7.87 14.08 0.59
CA LYS A 455 6.97 14.43 1.71
C LYS A 455 6.56 13.20 2.51
N VAL A 456 6.15 13.43 3.76
CA VAL A 456 5.48 12.45 4.60
C VAL A 456 4.20 13.05 5.17
N LEU A 457 3.08 12.36 5.01
CA LEU A 457 1.84 12.68 5.73
C LEU A 457 1.93 12.06 7.12
N TYR A 458 1.74 12.87 8.15
CA TYR A 458 1.60 12.47 9.54
C TYR A 458 0.18 12.76 9.99
N ARG A 459 -0.59 11.69 10.20
CA ARG A 459 -2.01 11.74 10.54
C ARG A 459 -2.21 11.33 11.97
N VAL A 460 -2.72 12.22 12.81
CA VAL A 460 -2.94 11.98 14.23
C VAL A 460 -4.42 11.83 14.52
N PHE A 461 -4.77 10.83 15.32
CA PHE A 461 -6.13 10.58 15.78
C PHE A 461 -6.19 10.70 17.29
N ALA A 462 -7.30 11.24 17.82
CA ALA A 462 -7.60 11.13 19.24
C ALA A 462 -7.89 9.65 19.58
N ASN A 463 -7.25 9.12 20.62
CA ASN A 463 -7.55 7.76 21.09
C ASN A 463 -8.94 7.68 21.76
N ASP A 464 -9.42 8.81 22.30
CA ASP A 464 -10.76 8.96 22.86
C ASP A 464 -11.44 10.20 22.24
N PRO A 465 -12.01 10.07 21.03
CA PRO A 465 -12.66 11.18 20.33
C PRO A 465 -13.75 11.84 21.18
N GLY A 466 -14.51 11.06 21.97
CA GLY A 466 -15.58 11.55 22.83
C GLY A 466 -15.12 12.51 23.95
N LYS A 467 -13.82 12.53 24.27
CA LYS A 467 -13.23 13.48 25.22
C LYS A 467 -12.46 14.61 24.55
N SER A 468 -11.98 14.42 23.33
CA SER A 468 -11.14 15.37 22.61
C SER A 468 -11.97 16.40 21.83
N PRO A 469 -11.61 17.69 21.85
CA PRO A 469 -12.25 18.70 21.01
C PRO A 469 -11.93 18.55 19.51
N VAL A 470 -10.85 17.84 19.18
CA VAL A 470 -10.41 17.54 17.82
C VAL A 470 -10.36 16.03 17.66
N SER A 471 -10.95 15.52 16.58
CA SER A 471 -10.99 14.08 16.33
C SER A 471 -9.72 13.59 15.66
N CYS A 472 -9.20 14.35 14.69
CA CYS A 472 -7.95 14.04 14.02
C CYS A 472 -7.30 15.28 13.37
N MET A 473 -6.02 15.15 13.03
CA MET A 473 -5.22 16.19 12.38
C MET A 473 -4.36 15.56 11.28
N ASP A 474 -4.26 16.22 10.13
CA ASP A 474 -3.34 15.86 9.06
C ASP A 474 -2.21 16.89 8.98
N ILE A 475 -0.96 16.44 8.89
CA ILE A 475 0.21 17.32 8.79
C ILE A 475 1.15 16.76 7.74
N VAL A 476 1.52 17.58 6.77
CA VAL A 476 2.49 17.19 5.73
C VAL A 476 3.84 17.80 6.08
N PHE A 477 4.84 16.95 6.24
CA PHE A 477 6.22 17.34 6.44
C PHE A 477 7.04 17.15 5.17
N ASP A 478 7.90 18.11 4.86
CA ASP A 478 8.95 17.95 3.87
C ASP A 478 10.11 17.15 4.48
N LYS A 479 10.51 16.05 3.83
CA LYS A 479 11.49 15.08 4.37
C LYS A 479 12.90 15.65 4.45
N ARG A 480 13.23 16.65 3.63
CA ARG A 480 14.59 17.22 3.56
C ARG A 480 14.79 18.29 4.62
N SER A 481 13.86 19.24 4.70
CA SER A 481 13.89 20.37 5.63
C SER A 481 13.35 20.01 7.02
N GLY A 482 12.50 18.98 7.12
CA GLY A 482 11.81 18.64 8.35
C GLY A 482 10.70 19.61 8.75
N GLN A 483 10.34 20.54 7.86
CA GLN A 483 9.32 21.56 8.13
C GLN A 483 7.93 21.06 7.75
N ALA A 484 6.92 21.47 8.52
CA ALA A 484 5.54 21.29 8.11
C ALA A 484 5.22 22.26 6.97
N VAL A 485 4.83 21.71 5.82
CA VAL A 485 4.47 22.48 4.63
C VAL A 485 2.97 22.76 4.55
N ALA A 486 2.16 21.92 5.18
CA ALA A 486 0.72 22.08 5.26
C ALA A 486 0.13 21.26 6.41
N GLY A 487 -1.12 21.50 6.75
CA GLY A 487 -1.87 20.63 7.65
C GLY A 487 -3.28 21.12 7.90
N GLU A 488 -4.09 20.26 8.51
CA GLU A 488 -5.53 20.43 8.69
C GLU A 488 -5.94 19.88 10.07
N ILE A 489 -6.90 20.56 10.71
CA ILE A 489 -7.53 20.13 11.95
C ILE A 489 -8.97 19.75 11.64
N TYR A 490 -9.36 18.53 12.01
CA TYR A 490 -10.71 18.02 11.84
C TYR A 490 -11.40 17.91 13.18
N TYR A 491 -12.50 18.64 13.34
CA TYR A 491 -13.22 18.75 14.61
C TYR A 491 -14.72 18.69 14.39
N PRO A 492 -15.49 18.11 15.33
CA PRO A 492 -16.92 17.99 15.20
C PRO A 492 -17.62 19.27 15.67
N LYS A 493 -18.62 19.71 14.92
CA LYS A 493 -19.51 20.82 15.28
C LYS A 493 -20.94 20.40 14.98
N LYS A 494 -21.74 20.21 16.05
CA LYS A 494 -23.10 19.66 15.98
C LYS A 494 -23.20 18.28 15.30
N GLY A 495 -22.15 17.46 15.40
CA GLY A 495 -22.08 16.12 14.82
C GLY A 495 -21.49 16.07 13.41
N ASP A 496 -21.31 17.21 12.75
CA ASP A 496 -20.69 17.31 11.44
C ASP A 496 -19.19 17.60 11.53
N ALA A 497 -18.43 17.07 10.60
CA ALA A 497 -17.01 17.34 10.42
C ALA A 497 -16.79 18.79 9.92
N TYR A 498 -15.90 19.51 10.58
CA TYR A 498 -15.35 20.79 10.11
C TYR A 498 -13.84 20.68 9.98
N VAL A 499 -13.28 21.37 8.98
CA VAL A 499 -11.84 21.39 8.70
C VAL A 499 -11.30 22.82 8.72
N ALA A 500 -10.21 23.04 9.45
CA ALA A 500 -9.47 24.30 9.49
C ALA A 500 -8.00 24.09 9.11
N GLN A 501 -7.40 25.05 8.41
CA GLN A 501 -5.99 24.99 8.02
C GLN A 501 -5.06 25.17 9.23
N PHE A 502 -4.08 24.29 9.34
CA PHE A 502 -3.13 24.16 10.43
C PHE A 502 -1.77 23.73 9.88
N GLN A 503 -0.97 24.69 9.46
CA GLN A 503 0.44 24.47 9.14
C GLN A 503 1.30 24.77 10.38
N PRO A 504 1.57 23.80 11.27
CA PRO A 504 2.25 24.07 12.52
C PRO A 504 3.70 24.48 12.32
N VAL A 505 4.25 25.20 13.29
CA VAL A 505 5.69 25.42 13.39
C VAL A 505 6.24 24.67 14.59
N ARG A 506 7.48 24.21 14.46
CA ARG A 506 8.22 23.55 15.54
C ARG A 506 8.37 24.52 16.71
N ARG A 507 8.05 24.06 17.92
CA ARG A 507 8.20 24.81 19.17
C ARG A 507 9.44 24.39 19.94
#